data_AF-A0A0L0RVD1-F1
#
_entry.id   AF-A0A0L0RVD1-F1
#
_cell.length_a   1.000
_cell.length_b   1.000
_cell.length_c   1.000
_cell.angle_alpha   90.00
_cell.angle_beta   90.00
_cell.angle_gamma   90.00
#
_symmetry.space_group_name_H-M   'P 1'
#
loop_
_entity.id
_entity.type
_entity.pdbx_description
1 polymer ?
#
loop_
_entity_poly.entity_id
_entity_poly.type
_entity_poly.pdbx_seq_one_letter_code
_entity_poly.pdbx_strand_id
1 'polypeptide(L)'
;MPGTTSSSRRTTSRKRPAAVARNGPDAVPAGSPSIPAPRATPPAPPSQPCNGNAARPAPRLPPVDPATAQFLERDLDLSALASSLKHARHPSIPGVDLVLHEYRRFLLLKVAYKDEFATILAAPPPIALVWHLHILDTQAYAAMNARLPFFLHHKLSSTNDTAERARHLATSREYYRTRWGDPPKSVWDPPLLSPPTPRPPPATAAPQSQSQSKPAQDTTGKKLRFRVRFLQEDKDIEFIIGPNTTVGKVKAAIADRWPYDAASMQFTAPNGERLADNVKLMAIGLVDDDVLLAEATRRDGEDDGDDGQ
;
A
#
# COMPACT_ATOMS: atom_id res chain seq x y z
N MET A 1 55.24 -9.44 23.10
CA MET A 1 54.95 -8.00 23.15
C MET A 1 53.68 -7.73 22.32
N PRO A 2 52.46 -7.77 22.89
CA PRO A 2 51.28 -7.31 22.19
C PRO A 2 51.02 -5.83 22.53
N GLY A 3 51.03 -4.97 21.52
CA GLY A 3 50.68 -3.55 21.63
C GLY A 3 49.17 -3.36 21.50
N THR A 4 48.55 -2.81 22.53
CA THR A 4 47.15 -2.39 22.55
C THR A 4 47.05 -0.94 22.09
N THR A 5 46.42 -0.69 20.94
CA THR A 5 46.07 0.68 20.51
C THR A 5 44.66 1.04 20.98
N SER A 6 44.63 1.93 21.96
CA SER A 6 43.43 2.56 22.53
C SER A 6 42.90 3.65 21.59
N SER A 7 41.65 3.53 21.14
CA SER A 7 41.00 4.50 20.25
C SER A 7 39.96 5.32 21.03
N SER A 8 40.30 6.58 21.30
CA SER A 8 39.45 7.55 22.00
C SER A 8 38.29 8.02 21.13
N ARG A 9 37.05 7.76 21.56
CA ARG A 9 35.85 8.41 21.01
C ARG A 9 35.71 9.81 21.60
N ARG A 10 35.75 10.81 20.72
CA ARG A 10 35.46 12.22 21.03
C ARG A 10 33.99 12.47 20.71
N THR A 11 33.16 12.69 21.72
CA THR A 11 31.76 13.10 21.58
C THR A 11 31.68 14.63 21.59
N THR A 12 31.27 15.23 20.46
CA THR A 12 30.96 16.67 20.41
C THR A 12 29.45 16.86 20.55
N SER A 13 29.04 17.32 21.73
CA SER A 13 27.67 17.73 22.04
C SER A 13 27.37 19.06 21.33
N ARG A 14 26.42 19.06 20.39
CA ARG A 14 26.03 20.25 19.61
C ARG A 14 24.76 20.86 20.23
N LYS A 15 24.95 22.02 20.84
CA LYS A 15 23.94 22.87 21.51
C LYS A 15 22.90 23.38 20.49
N ARG A 16 21.63 23.05 20.70
CA ARG A 16 20.48 23.58 19.93
C ARG A 16 20.19 25.04 20.33
N PRO A 17 19.91 25.96 19.38
CA PRO A 17 19.44 27.30 19.72
C PRO A 17 17.94 27.31 20.05
N ALA A 18 17.57 28.22 20.96
CA ALA A 18 16.23 28.43 21.46
C ALA A 18 15.30 29.06 20.40
N ALA A 19 14.06 28.57 20.35
CA ALA A 19 13.00 29.11 19.50
C ALA A 19 12.45 30.41 20.10
N VAL A 20 12.43 31.47 19.29
CA VAL A 20 11.85 32.77 19.60
C VAL A 20 10.34 32.69 19.37
N ALA A 21 9.56 32.83 20.45
CA ALA A 21 8.12 32.99 20.40
C ALA A 21 7.76 34.39 19.86
N ARG A 22 6.95 34.45 18.80
CA ARG A 22 6.30 35.69 18.35
C ARG A 22 4.82 35.62 18.74
N ASN A 23 4.47 36.41 19.74
CA ASN A 23 3.09 36.77 20.06
C ASN A 23 2.68 37.93 19.15
N GLY A 24 1.56 37.79 18.43
CA GLY A 24 0.90 38.87 17.72
C GLY A 24 -0.61 38.77 17.92
N PRO A 25 -1.25 39.73 18.60
CA PRO A 25 -2.70 39.85 18.66
C PRO A 25 -3.15 40.87 17.60
N ASP A 26 -3.93 40.45 16.61
CA ASP A 26 -4.82 41.34 15.84
C ASP A 26 -5.88 40.50 15.13
N ALA A 27 -6.96 40.24 15.86
CA ALA A 27 -8.19 39.67 15.32
C ALA A 27 -9.03 40.81 14.74
N VAL A 28 -9.04 40.91 13.40
CA VAL A 28 -9.97 41.78 12.66
C VAL A 28 -11.30 41.04 12.51
N PRO A 29 -12.46 41.66 12.79
CA PRO A 29 -13.77 41.01 12.65
C PRO A 29 -14.09 40.76 11.16
N ALA A 30 -14.40 39.50 10.86
CA ALA A 30 -14.86 39.05 9.56
C ALA A 30 -16.26 39.62 9.25
N GLY A 31 -16.34 40.50 8.26
CA GLY A 31 -17.60 40.90 7.64
C GLY A 31 -18.14 39.76 6.77
N SER A 32 -19.40 39.39 6.99
CA SER A 32 -20.11 38.38 6.20
C SER A 32 -20.19 38.80 4.72
N PRO A 33 -19.63 38.01 3.77
CA PRO A 33 -19.81 38.28 2.36
C PRO A 33 -21.25 37.93 1.96
N SER A 34 -21.98 38.92 1.43
CA SER A 34 -23.27 38.71 0.79
C SER A 34 -23.12 37.76 -0.39
N ILE A 35 -23.79 36.61 -0.32
CA ILE A 35 -23.86 35.62 -1.39
C ILE A 35 -24.72 36.21 -2.53
N PRO A 36 -24.16 36.48 -3.72
CA PRO A 36 -24.96 36.92 -4.86
C PRO A 36 -25.87 35.78 -5.32
N ALA A 37 -27.12 36.13 -5.64
CA ALA A 37 -28.14 35.21 -6.10
C ALA A 37 -27.68 34.38 -7.33
N PRO A 38 -28.13 33.12 -7.46
CA PRO A 38 -27.74 32.25 -8.56
C PRO A 38 -28.18 32.84 -9.91
N ARG A 39 -27.20 33.17 -10.76
CA ARG A 39 -27.43 33.55 -12.15
C ARG A 39 -28.01 32.35 -12.90
N ALA A 40 -29.06 32.61 -13.68
CA ALA A 40 -29.69 31.65 -14.57
C ALA A 40 -28.65 30.99 -15.49
N THR A 41 -28.69 29.65 -15.53
CA THR A 41 -27.83 28.81 -16.35
C THR A 41 -28.05 29.13 -17.82
N PRO A 42 -27.01 29.46 -18.61
CA PRO A 42 -27.16 29.65 -20.05
C PRO A 42 -27.63 28.34 -20.71
N PRO A 43 -28.46 28.42 -21.78
CA PRO A 43 -28.96 27.25 -22.49
C PRO A 43 -27.79 26.43 -23.06
N ALA A 44 -27.94 25.10 -22.99
CA ALA A 44 -26.95 24.16 -23.47
C ALA A 44 -26.62 24.41 -24.95
N PRO A 45 -25.32 24.46 -25.33
CA PRO A 45 -24.94 24.65 -26.72
C PRO A 45 -25.45 23.49 -27.59
N PRO A 46 -25.81 23.74 -28.85
CA PRO A 46 -26.31 22.73 -29.76
C PRO A 46 -25.26 21.63 -29.96
N SER A 47 -25.70 20.38 -29.79
CA SER A 47 -24.90 19.16 -29.97
C SER A 47 -24.21 19.18 -31.33
N GLN A 48 -22.90 19.44 -31.34
CA GLN A 48 -22.09 19.32 -32.54
C GLN A 48 -22.07 17.84 -32.99
N PRO A 49 -22.41 17.53 -34.25
CA PRO A 49 -22.33 16.18 -34.77
C PRO A 49 -20.87 15.70 -34.75
N CYS A 50 -20.67 14.54 -34.14
CA CYS A 50 -19.39 13.85 -34.00
C CYS A 50 -18.85 13.46 -35.39
N ASN A 51 -18.20 14.39 -36.06
CA ASN A 51 -17.59 14.14 -37.37
C ASN A 51 -16.42 13.17 -37.22
N GLY A 52 -16.44 12.16 -38.09
CA GLY A 52 -15.53 11.03 -38.31
C GLY A 52 -14.20 10.97 -37.55
N ASN A 53 -13.90 9.75 -37.07
CA ASN A 53 -12.63 9.23 -36.57
C ASN A 53 -11.40 9.58 -37.44
N ALA A 54 -11.02 10.85 -37.53
CA ALA A 54 -9.67 11.22 -37.90
C ALA A 54 -8.78 10.71 -36.76
N ALA A 55 -7.99 9.66 -37.04
CA ALA A 55 -7.07 9.06 -36.08
C ALA A 55 -6.27 10.17 -35.41
N ARG A 56 -6.50 10.38 -34.12
CA ARG A 56 -5.80 11.40 -33.34
C ARG A 56 -4.31 11.08 -33.48
N PRO A 57 -3.46 12.01 -33.96
CA PRO A 57 -2.05 11.72 -34.16
C PRO A 57 -1.46 11.22 -32.84
N ALA A 58 -0.79 10.08 -32.90
CA ALA A 58 -0.23 9.44 -31.72
C ALA A 58 0.65 10.45 -30.97
N PRO A 59 0.46 10.59 -29.64
CA PRO A 59 1.24 11.55 -28.86
C PRO A 59 2.72 11.21 -29.00
N ARG A 60 3.50 12.11 -29.61
CA ARG A 60 4.95 11.94 -29.69
C ARG A 60 5.53 11.97 -28.29
N LEU A 61 6.27 10.92 -27.94
CA LEU A 61 6.98 10.82 -26.68
C LEU A 61 8.04 11.91 -26.59
N PRO A 62 8.17 12.60 -25.44
CA PRO A 62 9.30 13.48 -25.22
C PRO A 62 10.61 12.70 -25.35
N PRO A 63 11.66 13.27 -25.96
CA PRO A 63 12.97 12.65 -25.94
C PRO A 63 13.44 12.54 -24.49
N VAL A 64 14.00 11.38 -24.14
CA VAL A 64 14.69 11.17 -22.87
C VAL A 64 16.18 11.34 -23.14
N ASP A 65 16.89 11.94 -22.18
CA ASP A 65 18.34 12.00 -22.20
C ASP A 65 18.94 10.58 -22.42
N PRO A 66 19.82 10.38 -23.42
CA PRO A 66 20.34 9.06 -23.76
C PRO A 66 21.07 8.36 -22.59
N ALA A 67 21.77 9.11 -21.74
CA ALA A 67 22.47 8.54 -20.60
C ALA A 67 21.49 8.03 -19.54
N THR A 68 20.42 8.77 -19.29
CA THR A 68 19.32 8.34 -18.41
C THR A 68 18.61 7.10 -18.95
N ALA A 69 18.36 7.05 -20.26
CA ALA A 69 17.75 5.90 -20.92
C ALA A 69 18.64 4.65 -20.81
N GLN A 70 19.94 4.79 -21.09
CA GLN A 70 20.92 3.72 -20.95
C GLN A 70 21.00 3.21 -19.51
N PHE A 71 21.08 4.13 -18.54
CA PHE A 71 21.12 3.77 -17.13
C PHE A 71 19.92 2.91 -16.74
N LEU A 72 18.70 3.39 -17.03
CA LEU A 72 17.49 2.68 -16.64
C LEU A 72 17.33 1.34 -17.35
N GLU A 73 17.64 1.26 -18.65
CA GLU A 73 17.44 0.04 -19.44
C GLU A 73 18.50 -1.04 -19.18
N ARG A 74 19.75 -0.66 -18.89
CA ARG A 74 20.88 -1.59 -18.85
C ARG A 74 21.66 -1.60 -17.55
N ASP A 75 21.94 -0.41 -16.99
CA ASP A 75 22.89 -0.28 -15.89
C ASP A 75 22.23 -0.29 -14.50
N LEU A 76 20.90 -0.17 -14.43
CA LEU A 76 20.16 -0.26 -13.18
C LEU A 76 20.24 -1.69 -12.64
N ASP A 77 21.07 -1.90 -11.62
CA ASP A 77 21.21 -3.18 -10.94
C ASP A 77 19.96 -3.48 -10.10
N LEU A 78 19.33 -4.62 -10.39
CA LEU A 78 18.15 -5.13 -9.68
C LEU A 78 18.39 -6.56 -9.17
N SER A 79 19.66 -6.98 -9.03
CA SER A 79 20.04 -8.34 -8.64
C SER A 79 19.56 -8.74 -7.24
N ALA A 80 19.67 -7.84 -6.26
CA ALA A 80 19.15 -8.03 -4.91
C ALA A 80 17.63 -8.21 -4.92
N LEU A 81 16.93 -7.36 -5.68
CA LEU A 81 15.48 -7.43 -5.84
C LEU A 81 15.05 -8.72 -6.54
N ALA A 82 15.74 -9.13 -7.60
CA ALA A 82 15.53 -10.39 -8.29
C ALA A 82 15.67 -11.58 -7.34
N SER A 83 16.69 -11.56 -6.49
CA SER A 83 16.93 -12.59 -5.48
C SER A 83 15.77 -12.63 -4.49
N SER A 84 15.37 -11.49 -3.93
CA SER A 84 14.23 -11.41 -3.00
C SER A 84 12.93 -11.96 -3.61
N LEU A 85 12.62 -11.57 -4.85
CA LEU A 85 11.43 -12.03 -5.57
C LEU A 85 11.43 -13.56 -5.81
N LYS A 86 12.58 -14.13 -6.14
CA LYS A 86 12.75 -15.59 -6.33
C LYS A 86 12.58 -16.35 -5.01
N HIS A 87 13.05 -15.80 -3.89
CA HIS A 87 12.93 -16.44 -2.57
C HIS A 87 11.52 -16.34 -1.99
N ALA A 88 10.84 -15.21 -2.16
CA ALA A 88 9.49 -14.97 -1.62
C ALA A 88 8.41 -15.84 -2.28
N ARG A 89 8.71 -16.50 -3.42
CA ARG A 89 7.78 -17.35 -4.19
C ARG A 89 6.42 -16.69 -4.42
N HIS A 90 6.40 -15.40 -4.77
CA HIS A 90 5.15 -14.71 -5.04
C HIS A 90 4.42 -15.37 -6.23
N PRO A 91 3.24 -15.98 -6.01
CA PRO A 91 2.53 -16.72 -7.05
C PRO A 91 2.01 -15.80 -8.18
N SER A 92 1.99 -14.48 -7.94
CA SER A 92 1.47 -13.46 -8.84
C SER A 92 2.48 -12.89 -9.83
N ILE A 93 3.77 -13.29 -9.77
CA ILE A 93 4.82 -12.70 -10.60
C ILE A 93 5.18 -13.66 -11.75
N PRO A 94 4.80 -13.34 -13.00
CA PRO A 94 5.15 -14.16 -14.15
C PRO A 94 6.60 -13.93 -14.55
N GLY A 95 7.50 -14.87 -14.27
CA GLY A 95 8.90 -14.80 -14.69
C GLY A 95 9.63 -13.56 -14.17
N VAL A 96 10.36 -13.69 -13.06
CA VAL A 96 11.00 -12.57 -12.35
C VAL A 96 11.81 -11.66 -13.30
N ASP A 97 12.62 -12.24 -14.19
CA ASP A 97 13.49 -11.47 -15.08
C ASP A 97 12.69 -10.63 -16.09
N LEU A 98 11.55 -11.13 -16.58
CA LEU A 98 10.65 -10.40 -17.47
C LEU A 98 9.99 -9.22 -16.76
N VAL A 99 9.51 -9.41 -15.53
CA VAL A 99 8.88 -8.32 -14.76
C VAL A 99 9.89 -7.23 -14.41
N LEU A 100 11.14 -7.59 -14.09
CA LEU A 100 12.20 -6.62 -13.85
C LEU A 100 12.58 -5.83 -15.10
N HIS A 101 12.58 -6.47 -16.27
CA HIS A 101 12.76 -5.80 -17.56
C HIS A 101 11.65 -4.78 -17.83
N GLU A 102 10.40 -5.18 -17.62
CA GLU A 102 9.25 -4.28 -17.79
C GLU A 102 9.20 -3.16 -16.74
N TYR A 103 9.70 -3.41 -15.52
CA TYR A 103 9.86 -2.38 -14.51
C TYR A 103 10.85 -1.28 -14.94
N ARG A 104 12.00 -1.64 -15.52
CA ARG A 104 12.95 -0.67 -16.09
C ARG A 104 12.30 0.20 -17.16
N ARG A 105 11.55 -0.40 -18.08
CA ARG A 105 10.78 0.33 -19.11
C ARG A 105 9.75 1.25 -18.50
N PHE A 106 9.04 0.81 -17.47
CA PHE A 106 8.05 1.63 -16.77
C PHE A 106 8.69 2.86 -16.09
N LEU A 107 9.87 2.71 -15.46
CA LEU A 107 10.62 3.85 -14.93
C LEU A 107 11.03 4.83 -16.04
N LEU A 108 11.41 4.32 -17.21
CA LEU A 108 11.73 5.19 -18.35
C LEU A 108 10.50 5.98 -18.84
N LEU A 109 9.31 5.37 -18.83
CA LEU A 109 8.06 6.10 -19.13
C LEU A 109 7.83 7.23 -18.13
N LYS A 110 8.03 6.98 -16.82
CA LYS A 110 7.90 8.01 -15.78
C LYS A 110 8.81 9.21 -16.07
N VAL A 111 10.07 8.95 -16.41
CA VAL A 111 11.05 9.99 -16.77
C VAL A 111 10.62 10.74 -18.04
N ALA A 112 10.24 10.01 -19.09
CA ALA A 112 9.82 10.60 -20.37
C ALA A 112 8.64 11.57 -20.21
N TYR A 113 7.67 11.23 -19.36
CA TYR A 113 6.48 12.05 -19.13
C TYR A 113 6.61 13.04 -17.97
N LYS A 114 7.78 13.12 -17.31
CA LYS A 114 7.98 13.94 -16.12
C LYS A 114 6.94 13.65 -15.02
N ASP A 115 6.55 12.38 -14.88
CA ASP A 115 5.52 11.94 -13.93
C ASP A 115 6.12 11.69 -12.53
N GLU A 116 6.63 12.77 -11.93
CA GLU A 116 7.32 12.81 -10.64
C GLU A 116 6.43 12.29 -9.49
N PHE A 117 5.17 12.72 -9.46
CA PHE A 117 4.24 12.48 -8.35
C PHE A 117 3.25 11.31 -8.60
N ALA A 118 3.50 10.50 -9.64
CA ALA A 118 2.62 9.41 -10.03
C ALA A 118 1.15 9.83 -10.27
N THR A 119 0.98 10.98 -10.92
CA THR A 119 -0.32 11.58 -11.25
C THR A 119 -0.79 11.28 -12.66
N ILE A 120 0.08 10.72 -13.52
CA ILE A 120 -0.23 10.46 -14.93
C ILE A 120 -0.23 8.96 -15.23
N LEU A 121 0.79 8.26 -14.72
CA LEU A 121 1.04 6.86 -15.03
C LEU A 121 0.83 5.97 -13.81
N ALA A 122 0.15 4.85 -14.01
CA ALA A 122 0.05 3.79 -13.02
C ALA A 122 0.80 2.54 -13.48
N ALA A 123 1.45 1.85 -12.54
CA ALA A 123 2.11 0.57 -12.80
C ALA A 123 1.09 -0.58 -12.75
N PRO A 124 1.14 -1.55 -13.68
CA PRO A 124 0.36 -2.79 -13.57
C PRO A 124 0.79 -3.58 -12.33
N PRO A 125 -0.04 -4.50 -11.80
CA PRO A 125 0.18 -5.11 -10.48
C PRO A 125 1.57 -5.75 -10.27
N PRO A 126 2.13 -6.54 -11.22
CA PRO A 126 3.46 -7.13 -11.03
C PRO A 126 4.56 -6.08 -10.94
N ILE A 127 4.50 -5.05 -11.79
CA ILE A 127 5.46 -3.93 -11.79
C ILE A 127 5.31 -3.07 -10.52
N ALA A 128 4.07 -2.85 -10.07
CA ALA A 128 3.80 -2.10 -8.84
C ALA A 128 4.40 -2.80 -7.61
N LEU A 129 4.31 -4.13 -7.54
CA LEU A 129 4.92 -4.93 -6.48
C LEU A 129 6.46 -4.80 -6.50
N VAL A 130 7.09 -4.91 -7.68
CA VAL A 130 8.54 -4.70 -7.82
C VAL A 130 8.95 -3.29 -7.39
N TRP A 131 8.19 -2.27 -7.78
CA TRP A 131 8.46 -0.89 -7.37
C TRP A 131 8.34 -0.73 -5.86
N HIS A 132 7.30 -1.31 -5.24
CA HIS A 132 7.12 -1.28 -3.79
C HIS A 132 8.32 -1.92 -3.06
N LEU A 133 8.75 -3.10 -3.50
CA LEU A 133 9.91 -3.77 -2.92
C LEU A 133 11.22 -3.01 -3.14
N HIS A 134 11.38 -2.35 -4.29
CA HIS A 134 12.54 -1.49 -4.53
C HIS A 134 12.57 -0.30 -3.56
N ILE A 135 11.42 0.31 -3.25
CA ILE A 135 11.33 1.40 -2.26
C ILE A 135 11.72 0.93 -0.86
N LEU A 136 11.40 -0.32 -0.49
CA LEU A 136 11.80 -0.89 0.79
C LEU A 136 13.32 -1.08 0.89
N ASP A 137 14.00 -1.32 -0.23
CA ASP A 137 15.46 -1.16 -0.33
C ASP A 137 15.81 0.33 -0.50
N THR A 138 15.66 1.07 0.60
CA THR A 138 15.82 2.53 0.63
C THR A 138 17.16 3.00 0.08
N GLN A 139 18.23 2.23 0.27
CA GLN A 139 19.56 2.54 -0.24
C GLN A 139 19.62 2.42 -1.77
N ALA A 140 19.18 1.30 -2.33
CA ALA A 140 19.16 1.10 -3.78
C ALA A 140 18.23 2.11 -4.47
N TYR A 141 17.06 2.35 -3.89
CA TYR A 141 16.09 3.31 -4.41
C TYR A 141 16.64 4.73 -4.44
N ALA A 142 17.30 5.17 -3.35
CA ALA A 142 17.94 6.48 -3.29
C ALA A 142 19.08 6.60 -4.32
N ALA A 143 19.90 5.56 -4.46
CA ALA A 143 21.00 5.53 -5.45
C ALA A 143 20.49 5.63 -6.89
N MET A 144 19.39 4.94 -7.22
CA MET A 144 18.73 5.09 -8.51
C MET A 144 18.23 6.52 -8.72
N ASN A 145 17.47 7.08 -7.77
CA ASN A 145 16.88 8.42 -7.89
C ASN A 145 17.94 9.52 -8.02
N ALA A 146 19.10 9.36 -7.38
CA ALA A 146 20.22 10.30 -7.53
C ALA A 146 20.77 10.40 -8.97
N ARG A 147 20.45 9.43 -9.83
CA ARG A 147 20.83 9.42 -11.25
C ARG A 147 19.71 9.88 -12.19
N LEU A 148 18.53 10.20 -11.65
CA LEU A 148 17.37 10.65 -12.43
C LEU A 148 17.26 12.18 -12.39
N PRO A 149 16.60 12.80 -13.39
CA PRO A 149 16.42 14.25 -13.40
C PRO A 149 15.51 14.79 -12.29
N PHE A 150 14.73 13.92 -11.64
CA PHE A 150 13.87 14.23 -10.50
C PHE A 150 13.62 12.97 -9.67
N PHE A 151 13.14 13.15 -8.44
CA PHE A 151 12.87 12.04 -7.53
C PHE A 151 11.52 11.41 -7.86
N LEU A 152 11.49 10.11 -8.16
CA LEU A 152 10.25 9.40 -8.43
C LEU A 152 9.50 9.12 -7.13
N HIS A 153 8.38 9.79 -6.92
CA HIS A 153 7.49 9.51 -5.80
C HIS A 153 6.54 8.36 -6.13
N HIS A 154 6.29 7.53 -5.12
CA HIS A 154 5.29 6.48 -5.19
C HIS A 154 4.04 6.91 -4.42
N LYS A 155 2.90 6.97 -5.10
CA LYS A 155 1.60 7.23 -4.49
C LYS A 155 0.91 5.90 -4.21
N LEU A 156 0.68 5.60 -2.94
CA LEU A 156 -0.24 4.52 -2.55
C LEU A 156 -1.64 4.96 -3.00
N SER A 157 -2.19 4.27 -4.00
CA SER A 157 -3.57 4.50 -4.44
C SER A 157 -4.49 4.26 -3.25
N SER A 158 -5.25 5.27 -2.82
CA SER A 158 -6.34 5.05 -1.88
C SER A 158 -7.35 4.09 -2.50
N THR A 159 -7.94 3.21 -1.68
CA THR A 159 -8.94 2.21 -2.09
C THR A 159 -10.14 2.80 -2.83
N ASN A 160 -10.44 4.08 -2.63
CA ASN A 160 -11.55 4.78 -3.28
C ASN A 160 -11.30 5.19 -4.74
N ASP A 161 -10.09 4.97 -5.27
CA ASP A 161 -9.69 5.57 -6.55
C ASP A 161 -9.44 4.56 -7.69
N THR A 162 -10.35 3.60 -7.83
CA THR A 162 -10.25 2.53 -8.84
C THR A 162 -10.36 3.08 -10.27
N ALA A 163 -11.20 4.09 -10.49
CA ALA A 163 -11.45 4.67 -11.81
C ALA A 163 -10.27 5.53 -12.31
N GLU A 164 -9.67 6.37 -11.48
CA GLU A 164 -8.46 7.12 -11.85
C GLU A 164 -7.29 6.16 -12.11
N ARG A 165 -7.10 5.17 -11.25
CA ARG A 165 -6.07 4.15 -11.47
C ARG A 165 -6.26 3.42 -12.80
N ALA A 166 -7.50 3.05 -13.15
CA ALA A 166 -7.79 2.41 -14.43
C ALA A 166 -7.45 3.33 -15.62
N ARG A 167 -7.77 4.63 -15.52
CA ARG A 167 -7.40 5.64 -16.53
C ARG A 167 -5.88 5.77 -16.65
N HIS A 168 -5.15 5.91 -15.55
CA HIS A 168 -3.68 5.99 -15.55
C HIS A 168 -3.03 4.72 -16.10
N LEU A 169 -3.58 3.54 -15.82
CA LEU A 169 -3.11 2.29 -16.40
C LEU A 169 -3.34 2.24 -17.92
N ALA A 170 -4.49 2.70 -18.40
CA ALA A 170 -4.76 2.79 -19.83
C ALA A 170 -3.77 3.77 -20.51
N THR A 171 -3.52 4.92 -19.90
CA THR A 171 -2.51 5.88 -20.34
C THR A 171 -1.11 5.28 -20.38
N SER A 172 -0.68 4.58 -19.32
CA SER A 172 0.61 3.87 -19.30
C SER A 172 0.75 2.88 -20.46
N ARG A 173 -0.29 2.08 -20.74
CA ARG A 173 -0.29 1.11 -21.85
C ARG A 173 -0.16 1.80 -23.20
N GLU A 174 -0.88 2.89 -23.41
CA GLU A 174 -0.85 3.62 -24.69
C GLU A 174 0.55 4.20 -24.98
N TYR A 175 1.17 4.78 -23.95
CA TYR A 175 2.52 5.30 -24.06
C TYR A 175 3.57 4.22 -24.22
N TYR A 176 3.39 3.08 -23.54
CA TYR A 176 4.21 1.91 -23.77
C TYR A 176 4.14 1.46 -25.23
N ARG A 177 2.92 1.31 -25.79
CA ARG A 177 2.70 0.92 -27.20
C ARG A 177 3.37 1.85 -28.18
N THR A 178 3.24 3.15 -27.93
CA THR A 178 3.87 4.18 -28.77
C THR A 178 5.40 4.04 -28.82
N ARG A 179 6.03 3.58 -27.73
CA ARG A 179 7.49 3.47 -27.63
C ARG A 179 8.05 2.12 -28.07
N TRP A 180 7.42 1.02 -27.68
CA TRP A 180 7.97 -0.34 -27.82
C TRP A 180 7.01 -1.34 -28.48
N GLY A 181 5.82 -0.91 -28.88
CA GLY A 181 4.76 -1.81 -29.35
C GLY A 181 4.04 -2.52 -28.21
N ASP A 182 3.35 -3.61 -28.50
CA ASP A 182 2.45 -4.23 -27.52
C ASP A 182 3.18 -4.76 -26.28
N PRO A 183 2.70 -4.42 -25.07
CA PRO A 183 3.30 -4.93 -23.84
C PRO A 183 3.04 -6.43 -23.64
N PRO A 184 3.95 -7.16 -22.95
CA PRO A 184 3.72 -8.56 -22.59
C PRO A 184 2.47 -8.70 -21.71
N LYS A 185 1.45 -9.40 -22.23
CA LYS A 185 0.16 -9.60 -21.54
C LYS A 185 0.31 -10.21 -20.15
N SER A 186 1.26 -11.12 -19.96
CA SER A 186 1.51 -11.73 -18.65
C SER A 186 1.82 -10.69 -17.58
N VAL A 187 2.58 -9.64 -17.91
CA VAL A 187 3.00 -8.59 -16.96
C VAL A 187 1.99 -7.46 -16.86
N TRP A 188 1.43 -7.03 -17.99
CA TRP A 188 0.59 -5.82 -18.06
C TRP A 188 -0.90 -6.10 -17.90
N ASP A 189 -1.34 -7.31 -18.24
CA ASP A 189 -2.71 -7.78 -18.11
C ASP A 189 -2.72 -9.15 -17.40
N PRO A 190 -2.13 -9.24 -16.20
CA PRO A 190 -2.12 -10.50 -15.48
C PRO A 190 -3.58 -10.94 -15.27
N PRO A 191 -3.89 -12.23 -15.43
CA PRO A 191 -5.22 -12.72 -15.14
C PRO A 191 -5.55 -12.29 -13.72
N LEU A 192 -6.67 -11.56 -13.56
CA LEU A 192 -7.20 -11.28 -12.24
C LEU A 192 -7.32 -12.64 -11.57
N LEU A 193 -6.55 -12.85 -10.51
CA LEU A 193 -6.69 -14.05 -9.70
C LEU A 193 -8.16 -14.08 -9.33
N SER A 194 -8.90 -15.00 -9.95
CA SER A 194 -10.31 -15.13 -9.67
C SER A 194 -10.41 -15.29 -8.17
N PRO A 195 -11.30 -14.56 -7.50
CA PRO A 195 -11.48 -14.73 -6.06
C PRO A 195 -11.59 -16.23 -5.82
N PRO A 196 -10.83 -16.79 -4.86
CA PRO A 196 -10.74 -18.23 -4.67
C PRO A 196 -12.16 -18.76 -4.68
N THR A 197 -12.48 -19.59 -5.68
CA THR A 197 -13.85 -20.08 -5.88
C THR A 197 -14.33 -20.57 -4.52
N PRO A 198 -15.44 -20.02 -3.99
CA PRO A 198 -15.88 -20.36 -2.65
C PRO A 198 -15.88 -21.87 -2.56
N ARG A 199 -14.98 -22.40 -1.72
CA ARG A 199 -14.78 -23.85 -1.61
C ARG A 199 -16.17 -24.42 -1.37
N PRO A 200 -16.66 -25.34 -2.24
CA PRO A 200 -18.00 -25.87 -2.08
C PRO A 200 -18.13 -26.32 -0.61
N PRO A 201 -19.22 -25.95 0.07
CA PRO A 201 -19.42 -26.34 1.45
C PRO A 201 -19.13 -27.83 1.54
N PRO A 202 -18.31 -28.29 2.51
CA PRO A 202 -17.96 -29.69 2.62
C PRO A 202 -19.26 -30.48 2.54
N ALA A 203 -19.37 -31.33 1.50
CA ALA A 203 -20.59 -32.04 1.20
C ALA A 203 -21.12 -32.61 2.51
N THR A 204 -22.32 -32.17 2.90
CA THR A 204 -22.99 -32.63 4.10
C THR A 204 -23.04 -34.14 4.01
N ALA A 205 -22.10 -34.80 4.69
CA ALA A 205 -22.09 -36.23 4.82
C ALA A 205 -23.42 -36.56 5.48
N ALA A 206 -24.21 -37.40 4.81
CA ALA A 206 -25.46 -37.89 5.32
C ALA A 206 -25.28 -38.35 6.79
N PRO A 207 -26.29 -38.15 7.66
CA PRO A 207 -26.20 -38.53 9.06
C PRO A 207 -26.04 -40.05 9.19
N GLN A 208 -24.79 -40.51 9.24
CA GLN A 208 -24.49 -41.85 9.72
C GLN A 208 -24.63 -41.80 11.23
N SER A 209 -25.79 -42.24 11.71
CA SER A 209 -26.03 -42.65 13.09
C SER A 209 -25.07 -43.79 13.44
N GLN A 210 -23.87 -43.45 13.89
CA GLN A 210 -23.02 -44.35 14.63
C GLN A 210 -22.56 -43.64 15.90
N SER A 211 -23.16 -44.09 17.00
CA SER A 211 -22.67 -43.91 18.36
C SER A 211 -21.26 -44.50 18.44
N GLN A 212 -20.25 -43.71 18.13
CA GLN A 212 -18.86 -44.03 18.39
C GLN A 212 -18.29 -43.03 19.39
N SER A 213 -17.84 -43.59 20.49
CA SER A 213 -17.10 -42.96 21.58
C SER A 213 -16.01 -42.03 21.02
N LYS A 214 -16.18 -40.74 21.33
CA LYS A 214 -15.26 -39.63 21.13
C LYS A 214 -13.80 -40.03 21.42
N PRO A 215 -12.95 -40.28 20.39
CA PRO A 215 -11.52 -40.21 20.60
C PRO A 215 -11.19 -38.72 20.70
N ALA A 216 -10.46 -38.34 21.75
CA ALA A 216 -9.86 -37.02 21.85
C ALA A 216 -8.90 -36.84 20.65
N GLN A 217 -9.40 -36.28 19.55
CA GLN A 217 -8.55 -35.83 18.46
C GLN A 217 -7.77 -34.62 18.98
N ASP A 218 -6.53 -34.91 19.32
CA ASP A 218 -5.48 -33.95 19.62
C ASP A 218 -5.19 -33.15 18.35
N THR A 219 -6.09 -32.20 18.05
CA THR A 219 -5.75 -31.07 17.21
C THR A 219 -4.85 -30.19 18.06
N THR A 220 -3.58 -30.56 18.18
CA THR A 220 -2.46 -29.63 18.36
C THR A 220 -2.47 -28.69 17.15
N GLY A 221 -3.49 -27.83 17.14
CA GLY A 221 -3.87 -26.98 16.04
C GLY A 221 -2.80 -25.92 15.89
N LYS A 222 -2.28 -25.81 14.67
CA LYS A 222 -1.38 -24.73 14.29
C LYS A 222 -1.97 -23.42 14.80
N LYS A 223 -1.27 -22.77 15.73
CA LYS A 223 -1.62 -21.42 16.19
C LYS A 223 -1.21 -20.46 15.07
N LEU A 224 -2.06 -19.48 14.82
CA LEU A 224 -1.83 -18.39 13.87
C LEU A 224 -1.15 -17.25 14.62
N ARG A 225 -0.02 -16.76 14.11
CA ARG A 225 0.70 -15.60 14.63
C ARG A 225 0.43 -14.40 13.73
N PHE A 226 -0.05 -13.28 14.27
CA PHE A 226 -0.25 -12.05 13.49
C PHE A 226 -0.13 -10.81 14.39
N ARG A 227 -0.07 -9.62 13.79
CA ARG A 227 0.01 -8.34 14.50
C ARG A 227 -1.22 -7.48 14.22
N VAL A 228 -1.63 -6.69 15.21
CA VAL A 228 -2.64 -5.64 15.06
C VAL A 228 -1.94 -4.30 15.24
N ARG A 229 -1.93 -3.47 14.18
CA ARG A 229 -1.35 -2.12 14.18
C ARG A 229 -2.44 -1.08 14.36
N PHE A 230 -2.33 -0.25 15.39
CA PHE A 230 -3.24 0.88 15.58
C PHE A 230 -2.80 2.05 14.71
N LEU A 231 -3.75 2.70 14.03
CA LEU A 231 -3.43 3.84 13.16
C LEU A 231 -3.24 5.14 13.96
N GLN A 232 -3.87 5.25 15.14
CA GLN A 232 -3.78 6.42 16.00
C GLN A 232 -2.46 6.49 16.79
N GLU A 233 -1.95 5.33 17.19
CA GLU A 233 -0.75 5.19 18.00
C GLU A 233 0.12 4.18 17.26
N ASP A 234 1.33 4.55 16.83
CA ASP A 234 2.27 3.68 16.10
C ASP A 234 2.73 2.49 16.97
N LYS A 235 1.79 1.59 17.21
CA LYS A 235 1.83 0.52 18.21
C LYS A 235 1.28 -0.75 17.58
N ASP A 236 2.12 -1.78 17.61
CA ASP A 236 1.78 -3.11 17.14
C ASP A 236 1.53 -4.04 18.35
N ILE A 237 0.45 -4.81 18.31
CA ILE A 237 0.14 -5.85 19.30
C ILE A 237 0.20 -7.21 18.62
N GLU A 238 1.07 -8.09 19.10
CA GLU A 238 1.22 -9.45 18.59
C GLU A 238 0.22 -10.41 19.24
N PHE A 239 -0.40 -11.26 18.41
CA PHE A 239 -1.34 -12.31 18.82
C PHE A 239 -0.86 -13.67 18.34
N ILE A 240 -0.97 -14.67 19.21
CA ILE A 240 -0.77 -16.09 18.88
C ILE A 240 -2.02 -16.85 19.33
N ILE A 241 -2.96 -17.07 18.41
CA ILE A 241 -4.29 -17.62 18.71
C ILE A 241 -4.71 -18.69 17.72
N GLY A 242 -5.75 -19.47 18.05
CA GLY A 242 -6.26 -20.49 17.13
C GLY A 242 -6.87 -19.87 15.86
N PRO A 243 -6.71 -20.50 14.69
CA PRO A 243 -7.17 -19.97 13.39
C PRO A 243 -8.69 -19.83 13.29
N ASN A 244 -9.43 -20.52 14.17
CA ASN A 244 -10.88 -20.46 14.27
C ASN A 244 -11.40 -19.34 15.20
N THR A 245 -10.50 -18.52 15.75
CA THR A 245 -10.89 -17.35 16.54
C THR A 245 -11.59 -16.33 15.64
N THR A 246 -12.63 -15.69 16.16
CA THR A 246 -13.36 -14.62 15.45
C THR A 246 -12.74 -13.26 15.73
N VAL A 247 -12.92 -12.32 14.80
CA VAL A 247 -12.45 -10.93 14.93
C VAL A 247 -12.97 -10.28 16.22
N GLY A 248 -14.24 -10.50 16.58
CA GLY A 248 -14.81 -9.96 17.83
C GLY A 248 -14.12 -10.48 19.10
N LYS A 249 -13.63 -11.72 19.11
CA LYS A 249 -12.85 -12.25 20.24
C LYS A 249 -11.49 -11.58 20.34
N VAL A 250 -10.87 -11.23 19.21
CA VAL A 250 -9.61 -10.46 19.19
C VAL A 250 -9.85 -9.06 19.72
N LYS A 251 -10.91 -8.36 19.26
CA LYS A 251 -11.30 -7.03 19.78
C LYS A 251 -11.54 -7.05 21.29
N ALA A 252 -12.29 -8.04 21.78
CA ALA A 252 -12.53 -8.21 23.21
C ALA A 252 -11.22 -8.44 24.00
N ALA A 253 -10.33 -9.28 23.49
CA ALA A 253 -9.02 -9.51 24.12
C ALA A 253 -8.13 -8.26 24.12
N ILE A 254 -8.26 -7.38 23.12
CA ILE A 254 -7.58 -6.08 23.13
C ILE A 254 -8.20 -5.16 24.19
N ALA A 255 -9.53 -5.01 24.20
CA ALA A 255 -10.20 -4.15 25.17
C ALA A 255 -9.95 -4.59 26.61
N ASP A 256 -9.79 -5.89 26.87
CA ASP A 256 -9.48 -6.40 28.21
C ASP A 256 -8.10 -5.93 28.72
N ARG A 257 -7.12 -5.77 27.83
CA ARG A 257 -5.71 -5.51 28.18
C ARG A 257 -5.25 -4.07 27.92
N TRP A 258 -5.97 -3.33 27.09
CA TRP A 258 -5.62 -1.98 26.68
C TRP A 258 -6.84 -1.05 26.78
N PRO A 259 -6.62 0.26 26.96
CA PRO A 259 -7.68 1.24 27.20
C PRO A 259 -8.43 1.60 25.90
N TYR A 260 -8.82 0.61 25.12
CA TYR A 260 -9.64 0.77 23.92
C TYR A 260 -11.04 0.27 24.21
N ASP A 261 -12.04 0.92 23.62
CA ASP A 261 -13.42 0.41 23.61
C ASP A 261 -13.59 -0.60 22.48
N ALA A 262 -14.04 -1.82 22.81
CA ALA A 262 -14.26 -2.89 21.84
C ALA A 262 -15.27 -2.52 20.76
N ALA A 263 -16.34 -1.77 21.12
CA ALA A 263 -17.39 -1.38 20.18
C ALA A 263 -16.88 -0.34 19.17
N SER A 264 -15.94 0.52 19.58
CA SER A 264 -15.28 1.49 18.69
C SER A 264 -14.24 0.88 17.74
N MET A 265 -13.76 -0.35 17.98
CA MET A 265 -12.67 -0.91 17.18
C MET A 265 -13.16 -1.35 15.80
N GLN A 266 -12.51 -0.86 14.75
CA GLN A 266 -12.70 -1.32 13.38
C GLN A 266 -11.40 -1.92 12.85
N PHE A 267 -11.43 -3.21 12.49
CA PHE A 267 -10.29 -3.88 11.87
C PHE A 267 -10.41 -3.87 10.35
N THR A 268 -9.26 -3.73 9.69
CA THR A 268 -9.09 -3.78 8.25
C THR A 268 -8.03 -4.84 7.91
N ALA A 269 -8.37 -5.79 7.05
CA ALA A 269 -7.45 -6.83 6.59
C ALA A 269 -6.35 -6.26 5.66
N PRO A 270 -5.26 -7.01 5.38
CA PRO A 270 -4.21 -6.57 4.47
C PRO A 270 -4.69 -6.21 3.06
N ASN A 271 -5.82 -6.78 2.63
CA ASN A 271 -6.48 -6.49 1.36
C ASN A 271 -7.30 -5.17 1.39
N GLY A 272 -7.37 -4.47 2.52
CA GLY A 272 -8.15 -3.25 2.71
C GLY A 272 -9.62 -3.46 3.09
N GLU A 273 -10.06 -4.71 3.28
CA GLU A 273 -11.46 -5.03 3.61
C GLU A 273 -11.73 -4.84 5.10
N ARG A 274 -12.87 -4.19 5.42
CA ARG A 274 -13.34 -4.04 6.79
C ARG A 274 -13.88 -5.36 7.32
N LEU A 275 -13.38 -5.79 8.47
CA LEU A 275 -13.71 -7.08 9.05
C LEU A 275 -14.88 -6.97 10.03
N ALA A 276 -15.87 -7.84 9.87
CA ALA A 276 -16.99 -7.99 10.81
C ALA A 276 -16.64 -8.94 11.97
N ASP A 277 -17.24 -8.72 13.13
CA ASP A 277 -16.89 -9.39 14.40
C ASP A 277 -17.09 -10.90 14.39
N ASN A 278 -18.05 -11.38 13.61
CA ASN A 278 -18.38 -12.80 13.49
C ASN A 278 -17.47 -13.56 12.51
N VAL A 279 -16.62 -12.86 11.75
CA VAL A 279 -15.73 -13.48 10.77
C VAL A 279 -14.57 -14.17 11.48
N LYS A 280 -14.24 -15.40 11.05
CA LYS A 280 -13.09 -16.16 11.54
C LYS A 280 -11.80 -15.69 10.86
N LEU A 281 -10.70 -15.62 11.61
CA LEU A 281 -9.40 -15.16 11.07
C LEU A 281 -8.89 -16.01 9.90
N MET A 282 -9.18 -17.31 9.87
CA MET A 282 -8.81 -18.13 8.72
C MET A 282 -9.69 -17.87 7.48
N ALA A 283 -10.93 -17.39 7.65
CA ALA A 283 -11.84 -17.12 6.54
C ALA A 283 -11.43 -15.88 5.73
N ILE A 284 -10.72 -14.94 6.37
CA ILE A 284 -10.16 -13.74 5.72
C ILE A 284 -8.82 -14.02 5.03
N GLY A 285 -8.34 -15.27 5.05
CA GLY A 285 -7.07 -15.65 4.43
C GLY A 285 -5.84 -15.13 5.17
N LEU A 286 -5.95 -14.83 6.47
CA LEU A 286 -4.81 -14.36 7.27
C LEU A 286 -3.75 -15.46 7.37
N VAL A 287 -2.50 -15.11 7.08
CA VAL A 287 -1.33 -16.00 7.20
C VAL A 287 -0.46 -15.61 8.39
N ASP A 288 0.50 -16.46 8.75
CA ASP A 288 1.46 -16.14 9.80
C ASP A 288 2.24 -14.85 9.44
N ASP A 289 2.42 -13.98 10.43
CA ASP A 289 3.08 -12.67 10.39
C ASP A 289 2.34 -11.53 9.66
N ASP A 290 1.10 -11.76 9.24
CA ASP A 290 0.24 -10.70 8.71
C ASP A 290 -0.03 -9.58 9.71
N VAL A 291 -0.36 -8.40 9.17
CA VAL A 291 -0.70 -7.20 9.95
C VAL A 291 -2.14 -6.79 9.66
N LEU A 292 -2.99 -6.82 10.69
CA LEU A 292 -4.31 -6.19 10.68
C LEU A 292 -4.16 -4.72 11.07
N LEU A 293 -4.83 -3.83 10.33
CA LEU A 293 -4.92 -2.42 10.73
C LEU A 293 -6.14 -2.24 11.63
N ALA A 294 -5.98 -1.48 12.71
CA ALA A 294 -7.05 -1.16 13.65
C ALA A 294 -7.22 0.35 13.79
N GLU A 295 -8.46 0.79 13.73
CA GLU A 295 -8.90 2.10 14.20
C GLU A 295 -9.69 1.88 15.48
N ALA A 296 -9.38 2.61 16.56
CA ALA A 296 -10.12 2.49 17.82
C ALA A 296 -10.16 3.84 18.54
N THR A 297 -11.23 4.05 19.31
CA THR A 297 -11.30 5.15 20.27
C THR A 297 -10.78 4.64 21.61
N ARG A 298 -9.91 5.42 22.26
CA ARG A 298 -9.53 5.11 23.64
C ARG A 298 -10.78 5.27 24.50
N ARG A 299 -10.97 4.39 25.48
CA ARG A 299 -11.87 4.73 26.58
C ARG A 299 -11.28 6.00 27.18
N ASP A 300 -12.10 7.05 27.27
CA ASP A 300 -11.78 8.21 28.07
C ASP A 300 -11.46 7.64 29.45
N GLY A 301 -10.16 7.56 29.76
CA GLY A 301 -9.75 7.32 31.12
C GLY A 301 -10.39 8.45 31.89
N GLU A 302 -11.12 8.14 32.94
CA GLU A 302 -11.27 9.09 34.03
C GLU A 302 -9.88 9.67 34.22
N ASP A 303 -9.75 10.95 33.86
CA ASP A 303 -8.58 11.76 34.11
C ASP A 303 -8.35 11.54 35.60
N ASP A 304 -7.39 10.67 35.94
CA ASP A 304 -6.97 10.41 37.30
C ASP A 304 -6.44 11.78 37.72
N GLY A 305 -7.37 12.59 38.23
CA GLY A 305 -7.13 13.88 38.81
C GLY A 305 -6.17 13.59 39.94
N ASP A 306 -4.89 13.69 39.61
CA ASP A 306 -3.80 13.89 40.55
C ASP A 306 -4.08 15.26 41.17
N ASP A 307 -5.08 15.28 42.05
CA ASP A 307 -5.41 16.36 42.96
C ASP A 307 -4.24 16.43 43.93
N GLY A 308 -3.15 17.03 43.45
CA GLY A 308 -1.95 17.31 44.24
C GLY A 308 -2.33 18.13 45.46
N GLN A 309 -2.39 17.46 46.60
CA GLN A 309 -2.30 18.03 47.95
C GLN A 309 -0.86 17.98 48.44
#